data_AF-A0A7W8NK27-F1
#
_entry.id   AF-A0A7W8NK27-F1
#
_cell.length_a   1.000
_cell.length_b   1.000
_cell.length_c   1.000
_cell.angle_alpha   90.00
_cell.angle_beta   90.00
_cell.angle_gamma   90.00
#
_symmetry.space_group_name_H-M   'P 1'
#
loop_
_entity.id
_entity.type
_entity.pdbx_description
1 polymer ?
#
loop_
_entity_poly.entity_id
_entity_poly.type
_entity_poly.pdbx_seq_one_letter_code
_entity_poly.pdbx_strand_id
1 'polypeptide(L)'
;MQVWQRRTLKLALVAGAFYIARYFALCFFSSFHMYFDINQTLKWMEAHPNLSGWAQFVGAIAAILLAIAIPAWQRHGQSLDRWRDAEDLNASLSQNSFYLLSEVRNYLRGYQGARAIPRGIMRNDELRNDLLRRIHELELREINPDRITRLFFARGAIHGTNTSIAAGFQQDNPLSDGEEALLAERIGTINSQLDEAEIANRKAIQSRAHAHLWLLPRIAFPVVMFIAR
;
A
#
# COMPACT_ATOMS: atom_id res chain seq x y z
N MET A 1 24.93 -9.23 7.77
CA MET A 1 25.27 -10.26 6.74
C MET A 1 24.37 -11.51 6.78
N GLN A 2 23.96 -12.00 7.97
CA GLN A 2 23.14 -13.22 8.12
C GLN A 2 21.69 -13.16 7.57
N VAL A 3 21.08 -11.97 7.47
CA VAL A 3 19.68 -11.84 6.99
C VAL A 3 19.57 -12.10 5.48
N TRP A 4 20.55 -11.66 4.70
CA TRP A 4 20.59 -11.90 3.25
C TRP A 4 20.77 -13.38 2.93
N GLN A 5 21.64 -14.09 3.66
CA GLN A 5 21.84 -15.53 3.51
C GLN A 5 20.58 -16.34 3.81
N ARG A 6 19.80 -15.97 4.83
CA ARG A 6 18.51 -16.65 5.11
C ARG A 6 17.46 -16.38 4.02
N ARG A 7 17.42 -15.18 3.44
CA ARG A 7 16.47 -14.83 2.38
C ARG A 7 16.82 -15.53 1.07
N THR A 8 18.10 -15.58 0.70
CA THR A 8 18.55 -16.31 -0.50
C THR A 8 18.36 -17.82 -0.37
N LEU A 9 18.55 -18.39 0.82
CA LEU A 9 18.34 -19.82 1.05
C LEU A 9 16.85 -20.21 1.00
N LYS A 10 15.95 -19.35 1.51
CA LYS A 10 14.50 -19.54 1.34
C LYS A 10 14.08 -19.43 -0.13
N LEU A 11 14.60 -18.46 -0.87
CA LEU A 11 14.36 -18.35 -2.32
C LEU A 11 14.88 -19.55 -3.09
N ALA A 12 16.07 -20.06 -2.75
CA ALA A 12 16.65 -21.24 -3.38
C ALA A 12 15.83 -22.50 -3.08
N LEU A 13 15.31 -22.66 -1.86
CA LEU A 13 14.42 -23.77 -1.50
C LEU A 13 13.09 -23.71 -2.25
N VAL A 14 12.48 -22.53 -2.37
CA VAL A 14 11.24 -22.35 -3.14
C VAL A 14 11.50 -22.63 -4.63
N ALA A 15 12.57 -22.09 -5.20
CA ALA A 15 12.96 -22.35 -6.59
C ALA A 15 13.25 -23.84 -6.83
N GLY A 16 13.92 -24.51 -5.89
CA GLY A 16 14.18 -25.95 -5.93
C GLY A 16 12.90 -26.78 -5.86
N ALA A 17 11.96 -26.43 -4.97
CA ALA A 17 10.66 -27.09 -4.89
C ALA A 17 9.85 -26.93 -6.20
N PHE A 18 9.88 -25.74 -6.80
CA PHE A 18 9.27 -25.50 -8.12
C PHE A 18 9.95 -26.30 -9.23
N TYR A 19 11.29 -26.42 -9.20
CA TYR A 19 12.03 -27.21 -10.19
C TYR A 19 11.71 -28.70 -10.08
N ILE A 20 11.61 -29.23 -8.85
CA ILE A 20 11.23 -30.63 -8.61
C ILE A 20 9.78 -30.87 -9.02
N ALA A 21 8.85 -30.00 -8.63
CA ALA A 21 7.44 -30.09 -9.05
C ALA A 21 7.29 -30.01 -10.58
N ARG A 22 8.06 -29.13 -11.23
CA ARG A 22 8.16 -29.05 -12.70
C ARG A 22 8.69 -30.35 -13.30
N TYR A 23 9.76 -30.91 -12.75
CA TYR A 23 10.32 -32.16 -13.22
C TYR A 23 9.29 -33.29 -13.15
N PHE A 24 8.57 -33.42 -12.04
CA PHE A 24 7.50 -34.41 -11.90
C PHE A 24 6.34 -34.15 -12.86
N ALA A 25 5.90 -32.90 -13.02
CA ALA A 25 4.84 -32.56 -13.97
C ALA A 25 5.27 -32.84 -15.42
N LEU A 26 6.49 -32.46 -15.83
CA LEU A 26 7.00 -32.72 -17.17
C LEU A 26 7.25 -34.21 -17.41
N CYS A 27 7.73 -34.98 -16.44
CA CYS A 27 7.84 -36.43 -16.56
C CYS A 27 6.45 -37.09 -16.67
N PHE A 28 5.46 -36.59 -15.93
CA PHE A 28 4.07 -37.03 -16.05
C PHE A 28 3.48 -36.70 -17.43
N PHE A 29 3.61 -35.45 -17.91
CA PHE A 29 3.08 -35.03 -19.20
C PHE A 29 3.87 -35.56 -20.41
N SER A 30 5.19 -35.75 -20.31
CA SER A 30 5.99 -36.34 -21.40
C SER A 30 5.72 -37.83 -21.59
N SER A 31 5.42 -38.55 -20.49
CA SER A 31 4.93 -39.93 -20.54
C SER A 31 3.53 -40.03 -21.17
N PHE A 32 2.78 -38.93 -21.18
CA PHE A 32 1.49 -38.79 -21.84
C PHE A 32 1.63 -37.94 -23.12
N HIS A 33 2.22 -38.51 -24.18
CA HIS A 33 2.02 -37.99 -25.54
C HIS A 33 0.53 -38.12 -25.92
N MET A 34 -0.32 -37.22 -25.42
CA MET A 34 -1.73 -37.19 -25.74
C MET A 34 -1.94 -36.53 -27.10
N TYR A 35 -1.83 -37.32 -28.16
CA TYR A 35 -2.71 -37.13 -29.29
C TYR A 35 -4.11 -37.56 -28.82
N PHE A 36 -4.95 -36.59 -28.46
CA PHE A 36 -6.33 -36.83 -28.06
C PHE A 36 -7.16 -37.14 -29.32
N ASP A 37 -6.98 -38.34 -29.90
CA ASP A 37 -7.89 -38.83 -30.93
C ASP A 37 -9.12 -39.43 -30.25
N ILE A 38 -10.18 -38.63 -30.19
CA ILE A 38 -11.46 -38.97 -29.56
C ILE A 38 -11.98 -40.33 -30.06
N ASN A 39 -11.71 -40.69 -31.32
CA ASN A 39 -12.14 -41.96 -31.90
C ASN A 39 -11.36 -43.15 -31.35
N GLN A 40 -10.08 -42.98 -31.04
CA GLN A 40 -9.23 -44.04 -30.50
C GLN A 40 -9.54 -44.27 -29.01
N THR A 41 -9.83 -43.20 -28.27
CA THR A 41 -10.28 -43.27 -26.87
C THR A 41 -11.66 -43.92 -26.74
N LEU A 42 -12.60 -43.60 -27.64
CA LEU A 42 -13.92 -44.25 -27.71
C LEU A 42 -13.81 -45.75 -28.00
N LYS A 43 -13.00 -46.15 -28.99
CA LYS A 43 -12.74 -47.56 -29.30
C LYS A 43 -12.12 -48.32 -28.13
N TRP A 44 -11.21 -47.68 -27.39
CA TRP A 44 -10.61 -48.29 -26.20
C TRP A 44 -11.64 -48.48 -25.07
N MET A 45 -12.54 -47.51 -24.87
CA MET A 45 -13.63 -47.59 -23.88
C MET A 45 -14.66 -48.66 -24.25
N GLU A 46 -14.98 -48.83 -25.53
CA GLU A 46 -15.82 -49.93 -26.03
C GLU A 46 -15.16 -51.31 -25.84
N ALA A 47 -13.84 -51.41 -26.02
CA ALA A 47 -13.09 -52.64 -25.86
C ALA A 47 -12.85 -53.06 -24.39
N HIS A 48 -12.89 -52.11 -23.44
CA HIS A 48 -12.64 -52.37 -22.01
C HIS A 48 -13.77 -51.81 -21.12
N PRO A 49 -14.99 -52.39 -21.19
CA PRO A 49 -16.17 -51.85 -20.51
C PRO A 49 -15.99 -51.73 -19.00
N ASN A 50 -15.25 -52.65 -18.36
CA ASN A 50 -14.99 -52.63 -16.92
C ASN A 50 -13.96 -51.56 -16.48
N LEU A 51 -13.12 -51.05 -17.38
CA LEU A 51 -12.14 -49.98 -17.11
C LEU A 51 -12.68 -48.58 -17.44
N SER A 52 -13.71 -48.50 -18.28
CA SER A 52 -14.39 -47.25 -18.64
C SER A 52 -14.96 -46.52 -17.41
N GLY A 53 -15.51 -47.25 -16.44
CA GLY A 53 -16.02 -46.71 -15.18
C GLY A 53 -14.92 -46.10 -14.29
N TRP A 54 -13.72 -46.68 -14.29
CA TRP A 54 -12.57 -46.13 -13.56
C TRP A 54 -12.03 -44.86 -14.21
N ALA A 55 -11.98 -44.81 -15.54
CA ALA A 55 -11.59 -43.60 -16.27
C ALA A 55 -12.59 -42.45 -16.03
N GLN A 56 -13.90 -42.75 -16.04
CA GLN A 56 -14.95 -41.78 -15.70
C GLN A 56 -14.86 -41.33 -14.23
N PHE A 57 -14.58 -42.25 -13.30
CA PHE A 57 -14.39 -41.94 -11.89
C PHE A 57 -13.19 -41.01 -11.65
N VAL A 58 -12.03 -41.30 -12.24
CA VAL A 58 -10.82 -40.46 -12.13
C VAL A 58 -11.04 -39.10 -12.80
N GLY A 59 -11.68 -39.08 -13.97
CA GLY A 59 -12.05 -37.84 -14.67
C GLY A 59 -13.03 -36.98 -13.85
N ALA A 60 -14.02 -37.60 -13.21
CA ALA A 60 -14.97 -36.92 -12.34
C ALA A 60 -14.28 -36.34 -11.09
N ILE A 61 -13.40 -37.09 -10.44
CA ILE A 61 -12.61 -36.59 -9.31
C ILE A 61 -11.74 -35.41 -9.73
N ALA A 62 -11.03 -35.52 -10.86
CA ALA A 62 -10.21 -34.43 -11.37
C ALA A 62 -11.06 -33.18 -11.69
N ALA A 63 -12.23 -33.36 -12.31
CA ALA A 63 -13.16 -32.27 -12.60
C ALA A 63 -13.69 -31.62 -11.31
N ILE A 64 -14.04 -32.40 -10.28
CA ILE A 64 -14.49 -31.88 -8.98
C ILE A 64 -13.37 -31.11 -8.28
N LEU A 65 -12.15 -31.65 -8.26
CA LEU A 65 -11.00 -30.97 -7.66
C LEU A 65 -10.69 -29.65 -8.36
N LEU A 66 -10.72 -29.61 -9.70
CA LEU A 66 -10.54 -28.38 -10.47
C LEU A 66 -11.69 -27.39 -10.25
N ALA A 67 -12.93 -27.87 -10.19
CA ALA A 67 -14.11 -27.05 -9.92
C ALA A 67 -14.09 -26.40 -8.53
N ILE A 68 -13.41 -27.00 -7.55
CA ILE A 68 -13.20 -26.41 -6.22
C ILE A 68 -11.96 -25.50 -6.22
N ALA A 69 -10.86 -25.95 -6.81
CA ALA A 69 -9.57 -25.26 -6.79
C ALA A 69 -9.61 -23.91 -7.54
N ILE A 70 -10.28 -23.85 -8.70
CA ILE A 70 -10.33 -22.63 -9.52
C ILE A 70 -11.06 -21.48 -8.80
N PRO A 71 -12.30 -21.65 -8.28
CA PRO A 71 -12.96 -20.60 -7.52
C PRO A 71 -12.23 -20.22 -6.23
N ALA A 72 -11.61 -21.20 -5.54
CA ALA A 72 -10.82 -20.93 -4.33
C ALA A 72 -9.61 -20.04 -4.64
N TRP A 73 -8.89 -20.34 -5.73
CA TRP A 73 -7.79 -19.52 -6.22
C TRP A 73 -8.24 -18.11 -6.63
N GLN A 74 -9.37 -18.00 -7.33
CA GLN A 74 -9.94 -16.70 -7.72
C GLN A 74 -10.31 -15.84 -6.51
N ARG A 75 -10.96 -16.42 -5.48
CA ARG A 75 -11.29 -15.72 -4.23
C ARG A 75 -10.04 -15.27 -3.49
N HIS A 76 -9.02 -16.12 -3.45
CA HIS A 76 -7.74 -15.76 -2.84
C HIS A 76 -7.07 -14.59 -3.57
N GLY A 77 -7.04 -14.63 -4.91
CA GLY A 77 -6.54 -13.53 -5.73
C GLY A 77 -7.28 -12.21 -5.49
N GLN A 78 -8.61 -12.24 -5.44
CA GLN A 78 -9.42 -11.05 -5.13
C GLN A 78 -9.12 -10.48 -3.73
N SER A 79 -8.91 -11.34 -2.73
CA SER A 79 -8.53 -10.91 -1.38
C SER A 79 -7.19 -10.17 -1.38
N LEU A 80 -6.22 -10.68 -2.15
CA LEU A 80 -4.89 -10.07 -2.27
C LEU A 80 -4.91 -8.77 -3.07
N ASP A 81 -5.70 -8.71 -4.14
CA ASP A 81 -5.89 -7.47 -4.91
C ASP A 81 -6.53 -6.38 -4.03
N ARG A 82 -7.56 -6.73 -3.22
CA ARG A 82 -8.16 -5.80 -2.24
C ARG A 82 -7.17 -5.33 -1.18
N TRP A 83 -6.37 -6.25 -0.65
CA TRP A 83 -5.34 -5.88 0.33
C TRP A 83 -4.31 -4.93 -0.27
N ARG A 84 -3.85 -5.18 -1.49
CA ARG A 84 -2.93 -4.28 -2.21
C ARG A 84 -3.54 -2.90 -2.41
N ASP A 85 -4.77 -2.81 -2.89
CA ASP A 85 -5.44 -1.53 -3.14
C ASP A 85 -5.60 -0.73 -1.83
N ALA A 86 -5.86 -1.42 -0.70
CA ALA A 86 -5.89 -0.81 0.62
C ALA A 86 -4.51 -0.29 1.06
N GLU A 87 -3.43 -1.05 0.82
CA GLU A 87 -2.06 -0.61 1.13
C GLU A 87 -1.60 0.55 0.24
N ASP A 88 -1.96 0.56 -1.04
CA ASP A 88 -1.69 1.66 -1.97
C ASP A 88 -2.40 2.95 -1.51
N LEU A 89 -3.69 2.83 -1.12
CA LEU A 89 -4.46 3.95 -0.57
C LEU A 89 -3.85 4.46 0.74
N ASN A 90 -3.52 3.55 1.67
CA ASN A 90 -2.93 3.90 2.96
C ASN A 90 -1.58 4.61 2.78
N ALA A 91 -0.72 4.12 1.88
CA ALA A 91 0.55 4.76 1.56
C ALA A 91 0.35 6.16 0.97
N SER A 92 -0.59 6.34 0.03
CA SER A 92 -0.91 7.64 -0.55
C SER A 92 -1.39 8.64 0.51
N LEU A 93 -2.34 8.24 1.35
CA LEU A 93 -2.87 9.10 2.40
C LEU A 93 -1.80 9.41 3.47
N SER A 94 -0.93 8.46 3.81
CA SER A 94 0.17 8.67 4.75
C SER A 94 1.19 9.67 4.21
N GLN A 95 1.51 9.57 2.93
CA GLN A 95 2.41 10.47 2.25
C GLN A 95 1.84 11.88 2.19
N ASN A 96 0.56 12.02 1.80
CA ASN A 96 -0.11 13.31 1.72
C ASN A 96 -0.18 14.00 3.10
N SER A 97 -0.50 13.26 4.16
CA SER A 97 -0.51 13.81 5.52
C SER A 97 0.89 14.27 5.97
N PHE A 98 1.94 13.49 5.69
CA PHE A 98 3.31 13.88 6.01
C PHE A 98 3.72 15.19 5.32
N TYR A 99 3.47 15.31 4.01
CA TYR A 99 3.79 16.53 3.27
C TYR A 99 2.97 17.72 3.75
N LEU A 100 1.68 17.54 4.01
CA LEU A 100 0.82 18.61 4.50
C LEU A 100 1.27 19.11 5.88
N LEU A 101 1.63 18.23 6.81
CA LEU A 101 2.22 18.62 8.10
C LEU A 101 3.53 19.39 7.92
N SER A 102 4.36 19.00 6.95
CA SER A 102 5.59 19.71 6.61
C SER A 102 5.31 21.12 6.08
N GLU A 103 4.29 21.28 5.23
CA GLU A 103 3.83 22.59 4.75
C GLU A 103 3.32 23.46 5.90
N VAL A 104 2.54 22.90 6.83
CA VAL A 104 2.05 23.61 8.02
C VAL A 104 3.21 24.05 8.90
N ARG A 105 4.21 23.20 9.13
CA ARG A 105 5.43 23.58 9.87
C ARG A 105 6.14 24.74 9.18
N ASN A 106 6.28 24.68 7.85
CA ASN A 106 6.94 25.74 7.08
C ASN A 106 6.15 27.06 7.13
N TYR A 107 4.81 26.99 7.06
CA TYR A 107 3.91 28.12 7.28
C TYR A 107 4.14 28.77 8.64
N LEU A 108 4.15 27.98 9.73
CA LEU A 108 4.40 28.48 11.09
C LEU A 108 5.81 29.09 11.25
N ARG A 109 6.84 28.41 10.71
CA ARG A 109 8.22 28.92 10.72
C ARG A 109 8.38 30.20 9.91
N GLY A 110 7.57 30.40 8.87
CA GLY A 110 7.50 31.66 8.12
C GLY A 110 7.20 32.85 9.04
N TYR A 111 6.21 32.71 9.92
CA TYR A 111 5.89 33.74 10.92
C TYR A 111 7.02 33.95 11.94
N GLN A 112 7.69 32.87 12.36
CA GLN A 112 8.82 32.97 13.29
C GLN A 112 10.01 33.71 12.65
N GLY A 113 10.29 33.46 11.37
CA GLY A 113 11.34 34.15 10.63
C GLY A 113 11.02 35.61 10.33
N ALA A 114 9.73 35.96 10.23
CA ALA A 114 9.24 37.30 9.96
C ALA A 114 8.88 38.10 11.23
N ARG A 115 9.39 37.71 12.41
CA ARG A 115 9.01 38.30 13.71
C ARG A 115 9.11 39.82 13.82
N ALA A 116 10.07 40.43 13.13
CA ALA A 116 10.29 41.89 13.15
C ALA A 116 9.36 42.65 12.19
N ILE A 117 8.59 41.93 11.36
CA ILE A 117 7.70 42.49 10.36
C ILE A 117 6.32 42.74 10.99
N PRO A 118 5.67 43.89 10.70
CA PRO A 118 4.28 44.13 11.08
C PRO A 118 3.35 43.00 10.65
N ARG A 119 2.43 42.61 11.55
CA ARG A 119 1.46 41.51 11.32
C ARG A 119 0.68 41.66 10.01
N GLY A 120 0.27 42.88 9.67
CA GLY A 120 -0.52 43.15 8.47
C GLY A 120 0.19 42.77 7.16
N ILE A 121 1.53 42.88 7.13
CA ILE A 121 2.36 42.52 5.97
C ILE A 121 2.67 41.02 5.96
N MET A 122 2.89 40.44 7.14
CA MET A 122 3.21 39.03 7.32
C MET A 122 2.00 38.11 7.07
N ARG A 123 0.78 38.62 7.25
CA ARG A 123 -0.47 37.88 7.10
C ARG A 123 -0.65 37.36 5.68
N ASN A 124 -0.77 36.04 5.54
CA ASN A 124 -1.09 35.38 4.28
C ASN A 124 -2.37 34.54 4.42
N ASP A 125 -3.51 35.17 4.14
CA ASP A 125 -4.82 34.53 4.23
C ASP A 125 -5.06 33.47 3.15
N GLU A 126 -4.48 33.65 1.96
CA GLU A 126 -4.62 32.71 0.84
C GLU A 126 -3.97 31.37 1.17
N LEU A 127 -2.71 31.39 1.60
CA LEU A 127 -1.98 30.20 2.01
C LEU A 127 -2.64 29.52 3.20
N ARG A 128 -3.14 30.29 4.18
CA ARG A 128 -3.90 29.75 5.31
C ARG A 128 -5.14 29.00 4.83
N ASN A 129 -5.97 29.63 4.01
CA ASN A 129 -7.24 29.05 3.56
C ASN A 129 -6.99 27.79 2.71
N ASP A 130 -5.96 27.81 1.88
CA ASP A 130 -5.57 26.65 1.08
C ASP A 130 -5.09 25.49 1.95
N LEU A 131 -4.24 25.72 2.95
CA LEU A 131 -3.81 24.69 3.90
C LEU A 131 -4.99 24.11 4.68
N LEU A 132 -5.90 24.97 5.18
CA LEU A 132 -7.10 24.53 5.91
C LEU A 132 -8.03 23.68 5.02
N ARG A 133 -8.22 24.08 3.76
CA ARG A 133 -9.00 23.32 2.78
C ARG A 133 -8.37 21.95 2.54
N ARG A 134 -7.06 21.88 2.27
CA ARG A 134 -6.35 20.61 2.05
C ARG A 134 -6.42 19.70 3.28
N ILE A 135 -6.29 20.26 4.49
CA ILE A 135 -6.45 19.50 5.73
C ILE A 135 -7.85 18.90 5.80
N HIS A 136 -8.88 19.70 5.56
CA HIS A 136 -10.26 19.24 5.60
C HIS A 136 -10.56 18.16 4.55
N GLU A 137 -10.10 18.34 3.31
CA GLU A 137 -10.26 17.33 2.25
C GLU A 137 -9.59 15.99 2.60
N LEU A 138 -8.47 16.04 3.32
CA LEU A 138 -7.73 14.86 3.75
C LEU A 138 -8.39 14.20 4.96
N GLU A 139 -8.91 14.98 5.91
CA GLU A 139 -9.72 14.50 7.04
C GLU A 139 -10.96 13.71 6.55
N LEU A 140 -11.65 14.19 5.49
CA LEU A 140 -12.84 13.52 4.94
C LEU A 140 -12.54 12.16 4.29
N ARG A 141 -11.30 11.94 3.83
CA ARG A 141 -10.87 10.70 3.17
C ARG A 141 -10.23 9.72 4.13
N GLU A 142 -9.89 10.17 5.34
CA GLU A 142 -9.09 9.42 6.28
C GLU A 142 -9.96 8.54 7.19
N ILE A 143 -9.47 7.33 7.46
CA ILE A 143 -10.13 6.37 8.35
C ILE A 143 -9.26 6.13 9.59
N ASN A 144 -7.95 6.40 9.51
CA ASN A 144 -7.03 6.21 10.61
C ASN A 144 -7.16 7.34 11.67
N PRO A 145 -7.56 7.01 12.92
CA PRO A 145 -7.79 8.01 13.97
C PRO A 145 -6.52 8.77 14.36
N ASP A 146 -5.34 8.15 14.30
CA ASP A 146 -4.08 8.81 14.63
C ASP A 146 -3.75 9.90 13.61
N ARG A 147 -4.02 9.63 12.33
CA ARG A 147 -3.75 10.60 11.27
C ARG A 147 -4.76 11.75 11.30
N ILE A 148 -6.03 11.47 11.59
CA ILE A 148 -7.04 12.50 11.85
C ILE A 148 -6.60 13.38 13.02
N THR A 149 -6.09 12.78 14.10
CA THR A 149 -5.61 13.53 15.27
C THR A 149 -4.44 14.45 14.93
N ARG A 150 -3.47 13.99 14.13
CA ARG A 150 -2.36 14.83 13.64
C ARG A 150 -2.85 16.01 12.79
N LEU A 151 -3.79 15.77 11.89
CA LEU A 151 -4.41 16.81 11.05
C LEU A 151 -5.20 17.81 11.90
N PHE A 152 -5.89 17.34 12.93
CA PHE A 152 -6.60 18.16 13.90
C PHE A 152 -5.63 19.12 14.63
N PHE A 153 -4.48 18.61 15.11
CA PHE A 153 -3.44 19.45 15.71
C PHE A 153 -2.88 20.48 14.72
N ALA A 154 -2.66 20.08 13.46
CA ALA A 154 -2.20 20.98 12.40
C ALA A 154 -3.18 22.14 12.16
N ARG A 155 -4.48 21.82 12.03
CA ARG A 155 -5.54 22.81 11.91
C ARG A 155 -5.59 23.73 13.13
N GLY A 156 -5.51 23.16 14.34
CA GLY A 156 -5.46 23.93 15.58
C GLY A 156 -4.29 24.92 15.62
N ALA A 157 -3.10 24.50 15.19
CA ALA A 157 -1.92 25.36 15.12
C ALA A 157 -2.06 26.50 14.11
N ILE A 158 -2.69 26.25 12.94
CA ILE A 158 -2.99 27.28 11.95
C ILE A 158 -3.96 28.30 12.52
N HIS A 159 -5.08 27.85 13.12
CA HIS A 159 -6.07 28.76 13.70
C HIS A 159 -5.49 29.55 14.86
N GLY A 160 -4.79 28.89 15.79
CA GLY A 160 -4.17 29.55 16.94
C GLY A 160 -3.18 30.63 16.54
N THR A 161 -2.36 30.37 15.52
CA THR A 161 -1.44 31.39 14.97
C THR A 161 -2.20 32.49 14.27
N ASN A 162 -3.20 32.17 13.44
CA ASN A 162 -4.00 33.17 12.75
C ASN A 162 -4.74 34.12 13.70
N THR A 163 -5.26 33.63 14.83
CA THR A 163 -5.91 34.48 15.83
C THR A 163 -4.95 35.55 16.38
N SER A 164 -3.68 35.20 16.59
CA SER A 164 -2.64 36.16 16.99
C SER A 164 -2.28 37.15 15.88
N ILE A 165 -2.19 36.68 14.62
CA ILE A 165 -1.80 37.53 13.48
C ILE A 165 -2.93 38.47 13.04
N ALA A 166 -4.18 38.02 13.08
CA ALA A 166 -5.34 38.77 12.57
C ALA A 166 -5.95 39.74 13.59
N ALA A 167 -5.31 39.98 14.74
CA ALA A 167 -5.78 40.92 15.75
C ALA A 167 -5.77 42.36 15.19
N GLY A 168 -6.95 42.91 14.90
CA GLY A 168 -7.11 44.16 14.15
C GLY A 168 -6.39 45.37 14.75
N PHE A 169 -6.29 45.47 16.08
CA PHE A 169 -5.63 46.57 16.77
C PHE A 169 -4.10 46.45 16.86
N GLN A 170 -3.53 45.34 16.39
CA GLN A 170 -2.10 45.04 16.52
C GLN A 170 -1.40 44.84 15.17
N GLN A 171 -2.05 45.22 14.06
CA GLN A 171 -1.57 44.95 12.70
C GLN A 171 -0.22 45.62 12.39
N ASP A 172 0.03 46.78 12.96
CA ASP A 172 1.27 47.55 12.73
C ASP A 172 2.43 47.12 13.63
N ASN A 173 2.15 46.33 14.66
CA ASN A 173 3.15 45.88 15.61
C ASN A 173 3.72 44.50 15.20
N PRO A 174 4.99 44.22 15.51
CA PRO A 174 5.55 42.87 15.43
C PRO A 174 4.90 41.94 16.48
N LEU A 175 5.25 40.65 16.40
CA LEU A 175 4.87 39.66 17.41
C LEU A 175 5.48 40.04 18.77
N SER A 176 4.71 39.86 19.84
CA SER A 176 5.24 39.99 21.20
C SER A 176 6.01 38.73 21.62
N ASP A 177 6.92 38.86 22.58
CA ASP A 177 7.70 37.73 23.11
C ASP A 177 6.82 36.55 23.58
N GLY A 178 5.65 36.85 24.16
CA GLY A 178 4.69 35.83 24.58
C GLY A 178 4.06 35.07 23.40
N GLU A 179 3.75 35.77 22.30
CA GLU A 179 3.24 35.12 21.08
C GLU A 179 4.34 34.34 20.37
N GLU A 180 5.58 34.81 20.39
CA GLU A 180 6.72 34.06 19.88
C GLU A 180 6.91 32.75 20.64
N ALA A 181 6.80 32.77 21.97
CA ALA A 181 6.88 31.57 22.79
C ALA A 181 5.76 30.58 22.46
N LEU A 182 4.51 31.05 22.31
CA LEU A 182 3.38 30.21 21.90
C LEU A 182 3.55 29.65 20.48
N LEU A 183 4.11 30.44 19.56
CA LEU A 183 4.41 29.97 18.21
C LEU A 183 5.50 28.89 18.22
N ALA A 184 6.54 29.06 19.04
CA ALA A 184 7.60 28.07 19.22
C ALA A 184 7.05 26.76 19.81
N GLU A 185 6.15 26.83 20.80
CA GLU A 185 5.46 25.66 21.35
C GLU A 185 4.67 24.92 20.27
N ARG A 186 3.84 25.63 19.49
CA ARG A 186 3.07 25.05 18.39
C ARG A 186 3.97 24.38 17.35
N ILE A 187 5.07 25.02 16.97
CA ILE A 187 6.08 24.43 16.07
C ILE A 187 6.66 23.15 16.68
N GLY A 188 6.93 23.15 17.99
CA GLY A 188 7.34 21.96 18.74
C GLY A 188 6.34 20.82 18.65
N THR A 189 5.04 21.10 18.88
CA THR A 189 3.96 20.13 18.73
C THR A 189 3.91 19.58 17.30
N ILE A 190 3.94 20.44 16.27
CA ILE A 190 3.91 20.00 14.87
C ILE A 190 5.14 19.17 14.49
N ASN A 191 6.33 19.47 15.01
CA ASN A 191 7.51 18.65 14.77
C ASN A 191 7.32 17.23 15.34
N SER A 192 6.80 17.12 16.57
CA SER A 192 6.49 15.81 17.16
C SER A 192 5.48 15.02 16.31
N GLN A 193 4.40 15.67 15.86
CA GLN A 193 3.41 15.05 14.97
C GLN A 193 4.00 14.67 13.60
N LEU A 194 4.97 15.44 13.10
CA LEU A 194 5.67 15.19 11.84
C LEU A 194 6.61 13.98 11.94
N ASP A 195 7.31 13.81 13.06
CA ASP A 195 8.16 12.65 13.32
C ASP A 195 7.32 11.36 13.35
N GLU A 196 6.16 11.40 14.03
CA GLU A 196 5.22 10.28 14.01
C GLU A 196 4.67 10.00 12.61
N ALA A 197 4.31 11.05 11.86
CA ALA A 197 3.82 10.92 10.49
C ALA A 197 4.89 10.34 9.56
N GLU A 198 6.16 10.69 9.77
CA GLU A 198 7.29 10.13 9.01
C GLU A 198 7.42 8.63 9.27
N ILE A 199 7.36 8.20 10.54
CA ILE A 199 7.42 6.78 10.90
C ILE A 199 6.24 6.03 10.27
N ALA A 200 5.03 6.58 10.35
CA ALA A 200 3.84 5.99 9.73
C ALA A 200 3.97 5.90 8.21
N ASN A 201 4.48 6.93 7.55
CA ASN A 201 4.70 6.96 6.11
C ASN A 201 5.73 5.91 5.67
N ARG A 202 6.87 5.81 6.38
CA ARG A 202 7.88 4.77 6.10
C ARG A 202 7.29 3.36 6.23
N LYS A 203 6.49 3.11 7.27
CA LYS A 203 5.79 1.82 7.45
C LYS A 203 4.81 1.55 6.32
N ALA A 204 4.02 2.54 5.91
CA ALA A 204 3.05 2.39 4.83
C ALA A 204 3.73 2.13 3.47
N ILE A 205 4.84 2.81 3.17
CA ILE A 205 5.65 2.56 1.97
C ILE A 205 6.23 1.15 1.97
N GLN A 206 6.74 0.68 3.12
CA GLN A 206 7.24 -0.69 3.26
C GLN A 206 6.11 -1.71 3.05
N SER A 207 4.94 -1.49 3.68
CA SER A 207 3.77 -2.36 3.54
C SER A 207 3.31 -2.45 2.09
N ARG A 208 3.21 -1.31 1.40
CA ARG A 208 2.96 -1.24 -0.04
C ARG A 208 3.98 -2.06 -0.84
N ALA A 209 5.28 -1.86 -0.62
CA ALA A 209 6.31 -2.63 -1.32
C ALA A 209 6.16 -4.14 -1.10
N HIS A 210 5.81 -4.57 0.12
CA HIS A 210 5.50 -5.96 0.43
C HIS A 210 4.26 -6.47 -0.29
N ALA A 211 3.22 -5.65 -0.44
CA ALA A 211 2.02 -6.01 -1.18
C ALA A 211 2.29 -6.24 -2.66
N HIS A 212 3.15 -5.42 -3.26
CA HIS A 212 3.54 -5.56 -4.67
C HIS A 212 4.47 -6.77 -4.93
N LEU A 213 5.14 -7.34 -3.92
CA LEU A 213 5.96 -8.55 -4.11
C LEU A 213 5.14 -9.77 -4.54
N TRP A 214 3.84 -9.83 -4.24
CA TRP A 214 2.97 -10.94 -4.66
C TRP A 214 2.67 -10.95 -6.17
N LEU A 215 2.84 -9.82 -6.86
CA LEU A 215 2.75 -9.77 -8.33
C LEU A 215 3.89 -10.49 -9.03
N LEU A 216 5.06 -10.64 -8.38
CA LEU A 216 6.23 -11.28 -8.99
C LEU A 216 5.94 -12.73 -9.43
N PRO A 217 5.34 -13.61 -8.60
CA PRO A 217 4.87 -14.92 -9.05
C PRO A 217 3.89 -14.88 -10.23
N ARG A 218 2.96 -13.92 -10.26
CA ARG A 218 1.90 -13.81 -11.28
C ARG A 218 2.45 -13.36 -12.64
N ILE A 219 3.49 -12.53 -12.64
CA ILE A 219 4.22 -12.09 -13.85
C ILE A 219 5.25 -13.14 -14.27
N ALA A 220 5.93 -13.77 -13.31
CA ALA A 220 6.94 -14.79 -13.60
C ALA A 220 6.32 -16.07 -14.18
N PHE A 221 5.13 -16.49 -13.73
CA PHE A 221 4.49 -17.72 -14.21
C PHE A 221 4.29 -17.79 -15.74
N PRO A 222 3.70 -16.78 -16.42
CA PRO A 222 3.59 -16.81 -17.89
C PRO A 222 4.94 -16.69 -18.59
N VAL A 223 5.92 -15.98 -18.03
CA VAL A 223 7.28 -15.89 -18.58
C VAL A 223 8.01 -17.23 -18.49
N VAL A 224 7.89 -17.92 -17.34
CA VAL A 224 8.42 -19.28 -17.13
C VAL A 224 7.72 -20.27 -18.07
N MET A 225 6.41 -20.16 -18.26
CA MET A 225 5.66 -20.99 -19.21
C MET A 225 6.03 -20.71 -20.68
N PHE A 226 6.40 -19.46 -21.00
CA PHE A 226 6.85 -19.07 -22.35
C PHE A 226 8.27 -19.54 -22.64
N ILE A 227 9.19 -19.46 -21.66
CA ILE A 227 10.56 -19.99 -21.78
C ILE A 227 10.60 -21.52 -21.74
N ALA A 228 9.59 -22.16 -21.14
CA ALA A 228 9.47 -23.62 -21.07
C ALA A 228 8.80 -24.27 -22.29
N ARG A 229 8.30 -23.48 -23.25
CA ARG A 229 7.93 -23.92 -24.60
C ARG A 229 9.12 -23.82 -25.52
#